data_AF-A0A1H2UAD1-F1
#
_entry.id   AF-A0A1H2UAD1-F1
#
_cell.length_a   1.000
_cell.length_b   1.000
_cell.length_c   1.000
_cell.angle_alpha   90.00
_cell.angle_beta   90.00
_cell.angle_gamma   90.00
#
_symmetry.space_group_name_H-M   'P 1'
#
loop_
_entity.id
_entity.type
_entity.pdbx_description
1 polymer ?
#
loop_
_entity_poly.entity_id
_entity_poly.type
_entity_poly.pdbx_seq_one_letter_code
_entity_poly.pdbx_strand_id
1 'polypeptide(L)'
;MIQLEAAYGGPSQSGFGSAVFQETLHSSDDLTQAALSTYKTFVGPLWDRFGAPAWMGPWREVYVRNAGATPDIVAELRAITDPDARLSVPMILDAIDGPDAARAALSAAFDDSAVTELRVFNLGDGAAMSGLLIAARRGPSGEAGFLIFLMD
;
A
#
# COMPACT_ATOMS: atom_id res chain seq x y z
N MET A 1 1.51 -3.05 13.29
CA MET A 1 0.42 -2.42 12.52
C MET A 1 -0.28 -1.28 13.25
N ILE A 2 -0.52 -1.37 14.56
CA ILE A 2 -1.11 -0.28 15.37
C ILE A 2 -0.44 1.09 15.15
N GLN A 3 0.89 1.13 15.06
CA GLN A 3 1.62 2.38 14.79
C GLN A 3 1.38 2.91 13.38
N LEU A 4 1.16 2.02 12.40
CA LEU A 4 0.85 2.40 11.03
C LEU A 4 -0.57 2.97 10.94
N GLU A 5 -1.54 2.35 11.62
CA GLU A 5 -2.90 2.90 11.74
C GLU A 5 -2.93 4.25 12.46
N ALA A 6 -2.08 4.45 13.47
CA ALA A 6 -1.98 5.74 14.15
C ALA A 6 -1.47 6.86 13.23
N ALA A 7 -0.61 6.52 12.25
CA ALA A 7 -0.08 7.48 11.29
C ALA A 7 -1.02 7.69 10.08
N TYR A 8 -1.59 6.60 9.54
CA TYR A 8 -2.29 6.61 8.26
C TYR A 8 -3.79 6.32 8.35
N GLY A 9 -4.33 6.14 9.56
CA GLY A 9 -5.73 5.76 9.76
C GLY A 9 -5.97 4.26 9.68
N GLY A 10 -7.04 3.81 10.35
CA GLY A 10 -7.51 2.43 10.29
C GLY A 10 -8.25 2.09 8.97
N PRO A 11 -8.87 0.91 8.89
CA PRO A 11 -9.65 0.50 7.72
C PRO A 11 -10.75 1.50 7.37
N SER A 12 -10.86 1.84 6.08
CA SER A 12 -11.84 2.80 5.55
C SER A 12 -12.46 2.32 4.24
N GLN A 13 -13.63 2.85 3.88
CA GLN A 13 -14.24 2.68 2.55
C GLN A 13 -14.52 4.04 1.88
N SER A 14 -13.71 5.05 2.19
CA SER A 14 -13.87 6.42 1.70
C SER A 14 -13.48 6.58 0.22
N GLY A 15 -12.66 5.68 -0.31
CA GLY A 15 -12.04 5.79 -1.63
C GLY A 15 -10.99 6.89 -1.75
N PHE A 16 -10.71 7.65 -0.70
CA PHE A 16 -9.73 8.73 -0.68
C PHE A 16 -9.06 8.86 0.69
N GLY A 17 -7.86 9.44 0.70
CA GLY A 17 -6.98 9.53 1.86
C GLY A 17 -6.15 8.26 2.02
N SER A 18 -5.76 7.96 3.26
CA SER A 18 -5.05 6.73 3.61
C SER A 18 -5.89 5.80 4.48
N ALA A 19 -5.58 4.51 4.41
CA ALA A 19 -6.12 3.51 5.31
C ALA A 19 -5.16 2.32 5.44
N VAL A 20 -5.16 1.72 6.62
CA VAL A 20 -4.40 0.50 6.90
C VAL A 20 -5.36 -0.67 7.12
N PHE A 21 -5.06 -1.80 6.50
CA PHE A 21 -5.82 -3.05 6.63
C PHE A 21 -4.90 -4.18 7.07
N GLN A 22 -5.51 -5.17 7.72
CA GLN A 22 -4.86 -6.40 8.12
C GLN A 22 -5.73 -7.60 7.81
N GLU A 23 -5.09 -8.69 7.42
CA GLU A 23 -5.72 -10.01 7.36
C GLU A 23 -4.68 -11.11 7.59
N THR A 24 -5.13 -12.34 7.75
CA THR A 24 -4.25 -13.52 7.76
C THR A 24 -4.47 -14.29 6.47
N LEU A 25 -3.42 -14.39 5.65
CA LEU A 25 -3.43 -15.11 4.39
C LEU A 25 -2.95 -16.55 4.61
N HIS A 26 -3.58 -17.49 3.91
CA HIS A 26 -3.06 -18.84 3.78
C HIS A 26 -1.78 -18.84 2.92
N SER A 27 -0.96 -19.88 3.06
CA SER A 27 0.29 -20.01 2.31
C SER A 27 0.08 -20.12 0.80
N SER A 28 -1.09 -20.58 0.36
CA SER A 28 -1.50 -20.65 -1.05
C SER A 28 -2.10 -19.34 -1.59
N ASP A 29 -2.40 -18.38 -0.73
CA ASP A 29 -3.04 -17.14 -1.15
C ASP A 29 -2.02 -16.23 -1.86
N ASP A 30 -2.53 -15.51 -2.86
CA ASP A 30 -1.76 -14.58 -3.68
C ASP A 30 -1.86 -13.17 -3.11
N LEU A 31 -0.71 -12.56 -2.79
CA LEU A 31 -0.65 -11.23 -2.18
C LEU A 31 -1.20 -10.14 -3.12
N THR A 32 -1.09 -10.33 -4.44
CA THR A 32 -1.63 -9.39 -5.43
C THR A 32 -3.16 -9.43 -5.44
N GLN A 33 -3.76 -10.61 -5.35
CA GLN A 33 -5.22 -10.77 -5.24
C GLN A 33 -5.74 -10.20 -3.93
N ALA A 34 -5.03 -10.43 -2.82
CA ALA A 34 -5.36 -9.84 -1.52
C ALA A 34 -5.31 -8.30 -1.59
N ALA A 35 -4.23 -7.74 -2.13
CA ALA A 35 -4.09 -6.30 -2.34
C ALA A 35 -5.22 -5.71 -3.20
N LEU A 36 -5.62 -6.40 -4.28
CA LEU A 36 -6.75 -5.98 -5.11
C LEU A 36 -8.08 -6.05 -4.35
N SER A 37 -8.28 -7.06 -3.51
CA SER A 37 -9.45 -7.17 -2.63
C SER A 37 -9.51 -6.03 -1.62
N THR A 38 -8.38 -5.68 -1.01
CA THR A 38 -8.24 -4.52 -0.13
C THR A 38 -8.56 -3.22 -0.88
N TYR A 39 -8.03 -3.04 -2.08
CA TYR A 39 -8.30 -1.85 -2.89
C TYR A 39 -9.79 -1.69 -3.21
N LYS A 40 -10.46 -2.77 -3.64
CA LYS A 40 -11.91 -2.77 -3.85
C LYS A 40 -12.68 -2.39 -2.60
N THR A 41 -12.27 -2.91 -1.44
CA THR A 41 -12.88 -2.58 -0.14
C THR A 41 -12.70 -1.10 0.19
N PHE A 42 -11.49 -0.56 0.01
CA PHE A 42 -11.19 0.84 0.27
C PHE A 42 -11.99 1.81 -0.62
N VAL A 43 -12.12 1.48 -1.92
CA VAL A 43 -12.92 2.26 -2.87
C VAL A 43 -14.42 2.14 -2.57
N GLY A 44 -14.86 0.99 -2.04
CA GLY A 44 -16.21 0.78 -1.55
C GLY A 44 -17.27 1.03 -2.64
N PRO A 45 -18.36 1.76 -2.33
CA PRO A 45 -19.45 2.01 -3.28
C PRO A 45 -19.04 2.75 -4.57
N LEU A 46 -17.89 3.45 -4.56
CA LEU A 46 -17.38 4.12 -5.76
C LEU A 46 -16.91 3.11 -6.83
N TRP A 47 -16.58 1.89 -6.42
CA TRP A 47 -16.16 0.82 -7.33
C TRP A 47 -17.31 0.44 -8.26
N ASP A 48 -18.50 0.24 -7.69
CA ASP A 48 -19.70 -0.11 -8.45
C ASP A 48 -20.22 1.09 -9.25
N ARG A 49 -20.10 2.30 -8.69
CA ARG A 49 -20.57 3.54 -9.35
C ARG A 49 -19.81 3.86 -10.63
N PHE A 50 -18.49 3.73 -10.63
CA PHE A 50 -17.65 4.10 -11.77
C PHE A 50 -17.13 2.88 -12.56
N GLY A 51 -17.29 1.68 -12.00
CA GLY A 51 -16.94 0.42 -12.63
C GLY A 51 -15.46 0.06 -12.53
N ALA A 52 -15.18 -1.24 -12.56
CA ALA A 52 -13.82 -1.77 -12.49
C ALA A 52 -12.85 -1.18 -13.54
N PRO A 53 -13.23 -0.91 -14.81
CA PRO A 53 -12.30 -0.35 -15.80
C PRO A 53 -11.69 0.99 -15.40
N ALA A 54 -12.45 1.85 -14.70
CA ALA A 54 -11.95 3.15 -14.24
C ALA A 54 -10.85 2.99 -13.18
N TRP A 55 -11.06 2.09 -12.22
CA TRP A 55 -10.14 1.85 -11.10
C TRP A 55 -8.96 0.95 -11.46
N MET A 56 -9.13 0.06 -12.44
CA MET A 56 -8.13 -0.92 -12.86
C MET A 56 -7.19 -0.40 -13.96
N GLY A 57 -7.51 0.70 -14.64
CA GLY A 57 -6.68 1.23 -15.72
C GLY A 57 -5.22 1.46 -15.28
N PRO A 58 -4.98 2.16 -14.16
CA PRO A 58 -3.62 2.39 -13.66
C PRO A 58 -3.09 1.33 -12.72
N TRP A 59 -3.92 0.35 -12.32
CA TRP A 59 -3.51 -0.73 -11.43
C TRP A 59 -2.40 -1.55 -12.06
N ARG A 60 -1.21 -1.45 -11.46
CA ARG A 60 -0.03 -2.24 -11.85
C ARG A 60 0.92 -2.34 -10.68
N GLU A 61 1.65 -3.44 -10.63
CA GLU A 61 2.79 -3.57 -9.73
C GLU A 61 3.91 -2.63 -10.20
N VAL A 62 4.42 -1.80 -9.29
CA VAL A 62 5.50 -0.84 -9.54
C VAL A 62 6.77 -1.14 -8.74
N TYR A 63 6.68 -2.01 -7.75
CA TYR A 63 7.82 -2.48 -6.98
C TYR A 63 7.56 -3.87 -6.38
N VAL A 64 8.61 -4.69 -6.36
CA VAL A 64 8.68 -5.94 -5.60
C VAL A 64 10.00 -5.96 -4.85
N ARG A 65 9.95 -6.28 -3.56
CA ARG A 65 11.17 -6.51 -2.80
C ARG A 65 11.80 -7.83 -3.23
N ASN A 66 13.01 -7.75 -3.76
CA ASN A 66 13.77 -8.94 -4.15
C ASN A 66 14.17 -9.79 -2.94
N ALA A 67 14.13 -11.11 -3.10
CA ALA A 67 14.60 -12.02 -2.06
C ALA A 67 16.08 -11.74 -1.70
N GLY A 68 16.37 -11.62 -0.41
CA GLY A 68 17.72 -11.33 0.10
C GLY A 68 18.13 -9.86 0.08
N ALA A 69 17.26 -8.94 -0.38
CA ALA A 69 17.49 -7.51 -0.21
C ALA A 69 17.44 -7.13 1.28
N THR A 70 18.26 -6.16 1.69
CA THR A 70 18.14 -5.54 3.01
C THR A 70 16.88 -4.67 3.03
N PRO A 71 15.90 -4.95 3.90
CA PRO A 71 14.68 -4.15 3.97
C PRO A 71 14.97 -2.70 4.36
N ASP A 72 14.44 -1.76 3.57
CA ASP A 72 14.41 -0.31 3.86
C ASP A 72 13.25 0.31 3.08
N ILE A 73 12.04 0.23 3.62
CA ILE A 73 10.82 0.63 2.92
C ILE A 73 10.85 2.10 2.50
N VAL A 74 11.54 2.96 3.24
CA VAL A 74 11.67 4.39 2.90
C VAL A 74 12.53 4.54 1.66
N ALA A 75 13.69 3.87 1.58
CA ALA A 75 14.54 3.89 0.40
C ALA A 75 13.88 3.21 -0.80
N GLU A 76 13.18 2.10 -0.58
CA GLU A 76 12.46 1.36 -1.62
C GLU A 76 11.36 2.20 -2.27
N LEU A 77 10.53 2.89 -1.47
CA LEU A 77 9.51 3.79 -2.00
C LEU A 77 10.13 4.96 -2.78
N ARG A 78 11.24 5.54 -2.28
CA ARG A 78 11.96 6.61 -2.98
C ARG A 78 12.63 6.16 -4.28
N ALA A 79 12.90 4.86 -4.42
CA ALA A 79 13.47 4.28 -5.62
C ALA A 79 12.43 3.95 -6.70
N ILE A 80 11.13 4.11 -6.44
CA ILE A 80 10.08 3.91 -7.45
C ILE A 80 10.29 4.90 -8.59
N THR A 81 10.48 4.35 -9.79
CA THR A 81 10.73 5.12 -11.02
C THR A 81 9.48 5.34 -11.87
N ASP A 82 8.40 4.62 -11.57
CA ASP A 82 7.12 4.77 -12.25
C ASP A 82 6.60 6.22 -12.10
N PRO A 83 6.35 6.95 -13.20
CA PRO A 83 6.03 8.38 -13.15
C PRO A 83 4.77 8.74 -12.37
N ASP A 84 3.75 7.88 -12.40
CA ASP A 84 2.48 8.15 -11.73
C ASP A 84 2.61 7.81 -10.24
N ALA A 85 3.18 6.64 -9.95
CA ALA A 85 3.34 6.16 -8.58
C ALA A 85 4.25 7.06 -7.73
N ARG A 86 5.31 7.61 -8.32
CA ARG A 86 6.27 8.48 -7.61
C ARG A 86 5.64 9.77 -7.08
N LEU A 87 4.49 10.20 -7.61
CA LEU A 87 3.80 11.41 -7.14
C LEU A 87 3.25 11.24 -5.72
N SER A 88 2.84 10.02 -5.35
CA SER A 88 2.29 9.72 -4.03
C SER A 88 3.37 9.48 -2.97
N VAL A 89 4.62 9.19 -3.37
CA VAL A 89 5.72 8.86 -2.45
C VAL A 89 5.99 9.99 -1.43
N PRO A 90 6.14 11.27 -1.82
CA PRO A 90 6.31 12.36 -0.86
C PRO A 90 5.09 12.56 0.06
N MET A 91 3.88 12.25 -0.41
CA MET A 91 2.66 12.38 0.38
C MET A 91 2.61 11.35 1.51
N ILE A 92 3.06 10.14 1.22
CA ILE A 92 3.17 9.07 2.21
C ILE A 92 4.32 9.32 3.19
N LEU A 93 5.47 9.83 2.71
CA LEU A 93 6.70 9.89 3.51
C LEU A 93 6.96 11.21 4.23
N ASP A 94 6.57 12.34 3.62
CA ASP A 94 7.11 13.66 3.97
C ASP A 94 6.02 14.70 4.27
N ALA A 95 4.88 14.62 3.60
CA ALA A 95 3.79 15.60 3.70
C ALA A 95 2.56 15.06 4.43
N ILE A 96 2.82 14.19 5.41
CA ILE A 96 1.88 13.73 6.43
C ILE A 96 2.22 14.40 7.77
N ASP A 97 1.23 14.51 8.66
CA ASP A 97 1.47 15.00 10.02
C ASP A 97 2.43 14.06 10.77
N GLY A 98 3.54 14.60 11.25
CA GLY A 98 4.57 13.82 11.94
C GLY A 98 5.34 12.85 11.02
N PRO A 99 6.03 13.34 9.97
CA PRO A 99 6.65 12.50 8.95
C PRO A 99 7.72 11.55 9.49
N ASP A 100 8.44 11.93 10.55
CA ASP A 100 9.41 11.04 11.20
C ASP A 100 8.74 9.84 11.87
N ALA A 101 7.61 10.07 12.55
CA ALA A 101 6.84 8.99 13.17
C ALA A 101 6.19 8.09 12.11
N ALA A 102 5.71 8.67 11.01
CA ALA A 102 5.15 7.92 9.89
C ALA A 102 6.21 7.01 9.23
N ARG A 103 7.41 7.53 8.96
CA ARG A 103 8.55 6.72 8.46
C ARG A 103 8.96 5.61 9.43
N ALA A 104 8.99 5.90 10.72
CA ALA A 104 9.29 4.89 11.73
C ALA A 104 8.21 3.80 11.77
N ALA A 105 6.93 4.16 11.65
CA ALA A 105 5.81 3.23 11.58
C ALA A 105 5.85 2.35 10.32
N LEU A 106 6.19 2.93 9.17
CA LEU A 106 6.44 2.19 7.93
C LEU A 106 7.55 1.16 8.13
N SER A 107 8.71 1.60 8.64
CA SER A 107 9.87 0.73 8.85
C SER A 107 9.53 -0.41 9.83
N ALA A 108 8.84 -0.10 10.93
CA ALA A 108 8.40 -1.10 11.90
C ALA A 108 7.40 -2.12 11.32
N ALA A 109 6.57 -1.71 10.36
CA ALA A 109 5.61 -2.60 9.71
C ALA A 109 6.27 -3.47 8.63
N PHE A 110 7.15 -2.89 7.82
CA PHE A 110 7.57 -3.45 6.54
C PHE A 110 9.04 -3.89 6.50
N ASP A 111 9.92 -3.40 7.37
CA ASP A 111 11.34 -3.78 7.39
C ASP A 111 11.67 -4.90 8.38
N ASP A 112 10.65 -5.39 9.08
CA ASP A 112 10.75 -6.55 9.95
C ASP A 112 11.22 -7.79 9.15
N SER A 113 12.23 -8.49 9.67
CA SER A 113 12.78 -9.71 9.08
C SER A 113 11.75 -10.84 8.88
N ALA A 114 10.61 -10.80 9.58
CA ALA A 114 9.52 -11.72 9.36
C ALA A 114 8.72 -11.45 8.07
N VAL A 115 8.84 -10.26 7.47
CA VAL A 115 8.24 -9.93 6.17
C VAL A 115 9.00 -10.65 5.06
N THR A 116 8.34 -11.62 4.44
CA THR A 116 8.94 -12.47 3.39
C THR A 116 8.52 -12.05 1.99
N GLU A 117 7.47 -11.25 1.86
CA GLU A 117 7.00 -10.74 0.58
C GLU A 117 6.52 -9.29 0.76
N LEU A 118 6.93 -8.41 -0.14
CA LEU A 118 6.45 -7.03 -0.21
C LEU A 118 6.28 -6.61 -1.67
N ARG A 119 5.14 -6.01 -1.98
CA ARG A 119 4.77 -5.49 -3.29
C ARG A 119 4.19 -4.10 -3.14
N VAL A 120 4.39 -3.24 -4.14
CA VAL A 120 3.75 -1.93 -4.22
C VAL A 120 3.03 -1.81 -5.54
N PHE A 121 1.79 -1.32 -5.49
CA PHE A 121 0.92 -1.15 -6.65
C PHE A 121 0.56 0.32 -6.83
N ASN A 122 0.56 0.77 -8.09
CA ASN A 122 0.06 2.08 -8.47
C ASN A 122 -1.47 2.10 -8.47
N LEU A 123 -2.05 3.21 -8.00
CA LEU A 123 -3.48 3.49 -8.00
C LEU A 123 -3.76 4.86 -8.66
N GLY A 124 -5.04 5.14 -8.91
CA GLY A 124 -5.49 6.42 -9.46
C GLY A 124 -6.15 6.27 -10.82
N ASP A 125 -6.12 7.34 -11.63
CA ASP A 125 -6.63 7.37 -13.00
C ASP A 125 -5.54 7.74 -14.03
N GLY A 126 -4.30 7.97 -13.59
CA GLY A 126 -3.20 8.44 -14.45
C GLY A 126 -3.33 9.91 -14.85
N ALA A 127 -4.21 10.66 -14.18
CA ALA A 127 -4.47 12.06 -14.42
C ALA A 127 -4.66 12.83 -13.10
N ALA A 128 -5.91 12.97 -12.63
CA ALA A 128 -6.22 13.74 -11.42
C ALA A 128 -5.89 12.93 -10.16
N MET A 129 -6.20 11.64 -10.17
CA MET A 129 -5.97 10.78 -9.02
C MET A 129 -4.61 10.09 -9.07
N SER A 130 -3.90 10.12 -7.95
CA SER A 130 -2.65 9.38 -7.76
C SER A 130 -2.63 8.65 -6.42
N GLY A 131 -2.13 7.42 -6.41
CA GLY A 131 -2.06 6.65 -5.18
C GLY A 131 -1.10 5.47 -5.23
N LEU A 132 -0.87 4.90 -4.06
CA LEU A 132 -0.06 3.71 -3.87
C LEU A 132 -0.74 2.76 -2.88
N LEU A 133 -0.59 1.46 -3.13
CA LEU A 133 -0.87 0.40 -2.18
C LEU A 133 0.40 -0.38 -1.90
N ILE A 134 0.83 -0.40 -0.64
CA ILE A 134 1.92 -1.25 -0.14
C ILE A 134 1.29 -2.49 0.50
N ALA A 135 1.63 -3.67 -0.02
CA ALA A 135 1.19 -4.95 0.50
C ALA A 135 2.38 -5.75 1.00
N ALA A 136 2.29 -6.29 2.21
CA ALA A 136 3.34 -7.14 2.76
C ALA A 136 2.75 -8.35 3.48
N ARG A 137 3.44 -9.49 3.37
CA ARG A 137 3.11 -10.73 4.08
C ARG A 137 4.26 -11.17 4.96
N ARG A 138 3.94 -11.48 6.21
CA ARG A 138 4.85 -12.12 7.17
C ARG A 138 4.81 -13.63 6.95
N GLY A 139 5.98 -14.27 6.94
CA GLY A 139 6.17 -15.64 6.46
C GLY A 139 5.30 -16.69 7.19
N PRO A 140 5.74 -17.31 8.30
CA PRO A 140 5.03 -18.46 8.87
C PRO A 140 3.65 -18.14 9.46
N SER A 141 3.39 -16.89 9.85
CA SER A 141 2.09 -16.49 10.41
C SER A 141 1.04 -16.23 9.33
N GLY A 142 1.46 -15.93 8.10
CA GLY A 142 0.56 -15.48 7.04
C GLY A 142 -0.05 -14.10 7.27
N GLU A 143 0.30 -13.42 8.37
CA GLU A 143 -0.20 -12.07 8.66
C GLU A 143 0.20 -11.11 7.54
N ALA A 144 -0.79 -10.48 6.94
CA ALA A 144 -0.63 -9.51 5.88
C ALA A 144 -1.06 -8.11 6.34
N GLY A 145 -0.34 -7.12 5.83
CA GLY A 145 -0.59 -5.71 6.07
C GLY A 145 -0.67 -4.96 4.77
N PHE A 146 -1.65 -4.06 4.68
CA PHE A 146 -1.86 -3.21 3.52
C PHE A 146 -1.95 -1.77 3.95
N LEU A 147 -1.11 -0.91 3.39
CA LEU A 147 -1.29 0.54 3.45
C LEU A 147 -1.74 1.00 2.07
N ILE A 148 -2.91 1.63 2.00
CA ILE A 148 -3.40 2.29 0.80
C ILE A 148 -3.42 3.80 1.03
N PHE A 149 -3.01 4.56 0.01
CA PHE A 149 -3.14 6.00 -0.08
C PHE A 149 -3.65 6.36 -1.47
N LEU A 150 -4.69 7.19 -1.55
CA LEU A 150 -5.24 7.71 -2.80
C LEU A 150 -5.68 9.16 -2.63
N MET A 151 -5.22 10.04 -3.52
CA MET A 151 -5.62 11.44 -3.59
C MET A 151 -6.14 11.79 -4.98
N ASP A 152 -6.93 12.87 -5.06
CA ASP A 152 -7.42 13.56 -6.26
C ASP A 152 -6.76 14.95 -6.36
#